data_AF-U1Q820-F1
#
_entry.id   AF-U1Q820-F1
#
_cell.length_a   1.000
_cell.length_b   1.000
_cell.length_c   1.000
_cell.angle_alpha   90.00
_cell.angle_beta   90.00
_cell.angle_gamma   90.00
#
_symmetry.space_group_name_H-M   'P 1'
#
loop_
_entity.id
_entity.type
_entity.pdbx_description
1 polymer ?
#
loop_
_entity_poly.entity_id
_entity_poly.type
_entity_poly.pdbx_seq_one_letter_code
_entity_poly.pdbx_strand_id
1 'polypeptide(L)'
;MHVTTPTPPAGQTTNGTTTEPAVQSSGETTGTSSSAQAPQETETVDWKAEAEKWKALSRQNEDRAKANADKAKRLDAIEEQSKSEMQKLLEAKEAAEKRAAAAETASLKARIAASKGVDVDLLTGTTQEEITASADRLLAWRGPVTPPASTSSADAGQRGDNVAGPRQLTREDLKAMTPAQINKARRDGQLNQIMGVS
;
A
#
# COMPACT_ATOMS: atom_id res chain seq x y z
N MET A 1 -16.32 -16.95 31.35
CA MET A 1 -17.64 -17.62 31.46
C MET A 1 -18.28 -17.06 32.73
N HIS A 2 -19.25 -16.16 32.77
CA HIS A 2 -20.41 -15.87 31.93
C HIS A 2 -20.70 -14.37 32.08
N VAL A 3 -20.93 -13.65 30.98
CA VAL A 3 -21.40 -12.27 31.03
C VAL A 3 -22.69 -12.17 30.23
N THR A 4 -23.77 -12.06 30.99
CA THR A 4 -25.13 -11.79 30.52
C THR A 4 -25.15 -10.44 29.81
N THR A 5 -25.57 -10.44 28.56
CA THR A 5 -25.77 -9.24 27.73
C THR A 5 -26.94 -8.38 28.21
N PRO A 6 -26.85 -7.03 28.06
CA PRO A 6 -27.91 -6.10 28.42
C PRO A 6 -28.96 -5.92 27.30
N THR A 7 -30.15 -5.54 27.77
CA THR A 7 -31.35 -5.05 27.06
C THR A 7 -31.09 -3.95 26.03
N PRO A 8 -31.91 -3.89 24.95
CA PRO A 8 -32.31 -2.63 24.33
C PRO A 8 -33.84 -2.40 24.36
N PRO A 9 -34.31 -1.13 24.24
CA PRO A 9 -35.64 -0.68 24.67
C PRO A 9 -36.70 -0.58 23.55
N ALA A 10 -37.92 -0.29 24.02
CA ALA A 10 -39.23 -0.28 23.37
C ALA A 10 -39.40 0.54 22.08
N GLY A 11 -40.32 0.05 21.22
CA GLY A 11 -41.00 0.81 20.17
C GLY A 11 -42.09 -0.05 19.52
N GLN A 12 -43.34 0.43 19.55
CA GLN A 12 -44.58 -0.35 19.38
C GLN A 12 -44.90 -0.80 17.95
N THR A 13 -45.74 -1.83 17.93
CA THR A 13 -46.29 -2.65 16.84
C THR A 13 -47.44 -1.98 16.06
N THR A 14 -47.50 -2.18 14.74
CA THR A 14 -48.77 -2.29 13.99
C THR A 14 -48.66 -3.34 12.87
N ASN A 15 -49.48 -4.40 13.05
CA ASN A 15 -50.13 -5.35 12.13
C ASN A 15 -49.53 -5.77 10.78
N GLY A 16 -49.53 -7.09 10.56
CA GLY A 16 -49.53 -7.72 9.23
C GLY A 16 -49.24 -9.23 9.22
N THR A 17 -50.17 -10.04 9.72
CA THR A 17 -50.10 -11.53 9.78
C THR A 17 -50.15 -12.18 8.39
N THR A 18 -49.18 -13.06 8.12
CA THR A 18 -49.18 -14.08 7.05
C THR A 18 -49.69 -15.41 7.63
N THR A 19 -50.61 -16.09 6.94
CA THR A 19 -51.03 -17.47 7.26
C THR A 19 -50.94 -18.37 6.03
N GLU A 20 -50.30 -19.51 6.25
CA GLU A 20 -49.97 -20.67 5.40
C GLU A 20 -51.21 -21.57 5.10
N PRO A 21 -51.23 -22.40 4.03
CA PRO A 21 -52.46 -23.02 3.53
C PRO A 21 -52.84 -24.34 4.24
N ALA A 22 -54.15 -24.59 4.26
CA ALA A 22 -54.81 -25.70 4.94
C ALA A 22 -55.07 -26.94 4.06
N VAL A 23 -55.24 -28.04 4.77
CA VAL A 23 -55.45 -29.43 4.38
C VAL A 23 -56.87 -29.78 3.90
N GLN A 24 -56.92 -30.88 3.12
CA GLN A 24 -57.86 -32.01 3.17
C GLN A 24 -59.22 -32.03 2.42
N SER A 25 -59.29 -33.10 1.62
CA SER A 25 -60.40 -33.84 1.01
C SER A 25 -61.60 -34.16 1.91
N SER A 26 -62.81 -34.13 1.32
CA SER A 26 -63.80 -35.24 1.21
C SER A 26 -65.24 -34.74 1.29
N GLY A 27 -66.14 -35.30 0.46
CA GLY A 27 -67.57 -35.39 0.81
C GLY A 27 -68.58 -34.79 -0.20
N GLU A 28 -69.04 -35.66 -1.08
CA GLU A 28 -70.22 -35.58 -1.97
C GLU A 28 -71.55 -35.23 -1.26
N THR A 29 -72.45 -34.47 -1.89
CA THR A 29 -73.91 -34.71 -1.92
C THR A 29 -74.64 -33.84 -2.97
N THR A 30 -75.58 -34.51 -3.64
CA THR A 30 -76.47 -34.17 -4.77
C THR A 30 -77.59 -33.15 -4.46
N GLY A 31 -78.03 -32.37 -5.46
CA GLY A 31 -79.45 -31.95 -5.56
C GLY A 31 -79.81 -30.62 -6.26
N THR A 32 -80.28 -30.74 -7.52
CA THR A 32 -81.42 -30.02 -8.15
C THR A 32 -81.44 -28.48 -8.32
N SER A 33 -81.21 -28.08 -9.58
CA SER A 33 -81.99 -27.18 -10.48
C SER A 33 -82.88 -26.06 -9.91
N SER A 34 -82.61 -24.80 -10.32
CA SER A 34 -83.66 -23.84 -10.75
C SER A 34 -83.07 -22.69 -11.58
N SER A 35 -83.92 -22.08 -12.39
CA SER A 35 -83.68 -21.44 -13.67
C SER A 35 -83.75 -19.90 -13.64
N ALA A 36 -83.10 -19.29 -14.64
CA ALA A 36 -83.48 -18.07 -15.41
C ALA A 36 -83.03 -16.65 -15.00
N GLN A 37 -82.38 -16.01 -16.01
CA GLN A 37 -82.51 -14.61 -16.52
C GLN A 37 -81.45 -13.57 -16.06
N ALA A 38 -80.34 -13.35 -16.80
CA ALA A 38 -80.09 -12.48 -17.99
C ALA A 38 -79.93 -10.97 -17.67
N PRO A 39 -79.17 -10.14 -18.43
CA PRO A 39 -78.40 -10.42 -19.65
C PRO A 39 -76.88 -10.17 -19.48
N GLN A 40 -76.06 -11.07 -20.00
CA GLN A 40 -74.65 -10.78 -20.26
C GLN A 40 -74.59 -9.85 -21.46
N GLU A 41 -74.08 -8.63 -21.28
CA GLU A 41 -73.56 -7.82 -22.37
C GLU A 41 -72.56 -8.69 -23.12
N THR A 42 -72.98 -9.16 -24.29
CA THR A 42 -72.06 -9.76 -25.23
C THR A 42 -71.31 -8.60 -25.87
N GLU A 43 -70.29 -8.11 -25.18
CA GLU A 43 -69.13 -7.57 -25.87
C GLU A 43 -68.74 -8.65 -26.87
N THR A 44 -69.10 -8.44 -28.12
CA THR A 44 -68.67 -9.28 -29.22
C THR A 44 -67.16 -9.10 -29.30
N VAL A 45 -66.42 -9.91 -28.55
CA VAL A 45 -64.96 -9.92 -28.53
C VAL A 45 -64.54 -10.12 -29.97
N ASP A 46 -64.00 -9.07 -30.57
CA ASP A 46 -63.42 -9.14 -31.89
C ASP A 46 -62.10 -9.89 -31.76
N TRP A 47 -62.17 -11.22 -31.85
CA TRP A 47 -61.05 -12.14 -31.72
C TRP A 47 -59.88 -11.78 -32.63
N LYS A 48 -60.14 -11.09 -33.75
CA LYS A 48 -59.10 -10.61 -34.67
C LYS A 48 -58.32 -9.45 -34.07
N ALA A 49 -59.00 -8.49 -33.42
CA ALA A 49 -58.37 -7.36 -32.74
C ALA A 49 -57.56 -7.83 -31.51
N GLU A 50 -58.08 -8.79 -30.76
CA GLU A 50 -57.37 -9.35 -29.61
C GLU A 50 -56.12 -10.15 -30.05
N ALA A 51 -56.19 -10.92 -31.14
CA ALA A 51 -55.03 -11.63 -31.68
C ALA A 51 -53.91 -10.68 -32.17
N GLU A 52 -54.27 -9.58 -32.85
CA GLU A 52 -53.29 -8.55 -33.25
C GLU A 52 -52.66 -7.86 -32.03
N LYS A 53 -53.45 -7.60 -30.98
CA LYS A 53 -52.95 -7.05 -29.71
C LYS A 53 -51.96 -8.00 -29.04
N TRP A 54 -52.26 -9.29 -28.91
CA TRP A 54 -51.34 -10.28 -28.35
C TRP A 54 -50.06 -10.42 -29.18
N LYS A 55 -50.16 -10.36 -30.51
CA LYS A 55 -49.00 -10.39 -31.41
C LYS A 55 -48.10 -9.16 -31.23
N ALA A 56 -48.69 -7.97 -31.12
CA ALA A 56 -47.95 -6.74 -30.83
C ALA A 56 -47.29 -6.79 -29.45
N LEU A 57 -48.03 -7.25 -28.43
CA LEU A 57 -47.51 -7.40 -27.07
C LEU A 57 -46.38 -8.44 -27.01
N SER A 58 -46.51 -9.54 -27.74
CA SER A 58 -45.48 -10.58 -27.84
C SER A 58 -44.18 -10.03 -28.43
N ARG A 59 -44.26 -9.28 -29.54
CA ARG A 59 -43.09 -8.61 -30.14
C ARG A 59 -42.47 -7.61 -29.18
N GLN A 60 -43.28 -6.79 -28.52
CA GLN A 60 -42.79 -5.81 -27.55
C GLN A 60 -42.10 -6.48 -26.34
N ASN A 61 -42.63 -7.60 -25.86
CA ASN A 61 -42.01 -8.38 -24.79
C ASN A 61 -40.71 -9.02 -25.24
N GLU A 62 -40.65 -9.52 -26.47
CA GLU A 62 -39.42 -10.06 -27.05
C GLU A 62 -38.34 -8.97 -27.17
N ASP A 63 -38.70 -7.78 -27.66
CA ASP A 63 -37.78 -6.64 -27.75
C ASP A 63 -37.30 -6.18 -26.36
N ARG A 64 -38.20 -6.13 -25.37
CA ARG A 64 -37.86 -5.83 -23.98
C ARG A 64 -36.96 -6.92 -23.37
N ALA A 65 -37.23 -8.19 -23.64
CA ALA A 65 -36.40 -9.29 -23.16
C ALA A 65 -34.98 -9.21 -23.73
N LYS A 66 -34.84 -8.93 -25.03
CA LYS A 66 -33.53 -8.70 -25.67
C LYS A 66 -32.81 -7.51 -25.05
N ALA A 67 -33.49 -6.37 -24.91
CA ALA A 67 -32.91 -5.17 -24.30
C ALA A 67 -32.48 -5.40 -22.84
N ASN A 68 -33.26 -6.15 -22.07
CA ASN A 68 -32.92 -6.51 -20.69
C ASN A 68 -31.74 -7.49 -20.64
N ALA A 69 -31.69 -8.48 -21.53
CA ALA A 69 -30.57 -9.40 -21.63
C ALA A 69 -29.26 -8.67 -21.97
N ASP A 70 -29.29 -7.70 -22.88
CA ASP A 70 -28.10 -6.90 -23.21
C ASP A 70 -27.67 -5.97 -22.07
N LYS A 71 -28.62 -5.46 -21.28
CA LYS A 71 -28.30 -4.70 -20.06
C LYS A 71 -27.70 -5.59 -18.98
N ALA A 72 -28.25 -6.78 -18.76
CA ALA A 72 -27.72 -7.76 -17.81
C ALA A 72 -26.27 -8.11 -18.14
N LYS A 73 -25.98 -8.45 -19.41
CA LYS A 73 -24.60 -8.72 -19.87
C LYS A 73 -23.64 -7.55 -19.61
N ARG A 74 -24.10 -6.31 -19.81
CA ARG A 74 -23.27 -5.13 -19.54
C ARG A 74 -23.03 -4.92 -18.04
N LEU A 75 -24.04 -5.19 -17.20
CA LEU A 75 -23.87 -5.14 -15.75
C LEU A 75 -22.88 -6.20 -15.28
N ASP A 76 -23.04 -7.44 -15.75
CA ASP A 76 -22.11 -8.53 -15.42
C ASP A 76 -20.67 -8.18 -15.83
N ALA A 77 -20.49 -7.59 -17.02
CA ALA A 77 -19.18 -7.15 -17.50
C ALA A 77 -18.57 -6.02 -16.64
N ILE A 78 -19.37 -5.04 -16.23
CA ILE A 78 -18.92 -3.93 -15.36
C ILE A 78 -18.60 -4.46 -13.96
N GLU A 79 -19.40 -5.37 -13.42
CA GLU A 79 -19.13 -5.99 -12.13
C GLU A 79 -17.84 -6.81 -12.16
N GLU A 80 -17.60 -7.57 -13.21
CA GLU A 80 -16.37 -8.34 -13.36
C GLU A 80 -15.14 -7.41 -13.52
N GLN A 81 -15.26 -6.36 -14.33
CA GLN A 81 -14.21 -5.33 -14.45
C GLN A 81 -13.95 -4.64 -13.11
N SER A 82 -15.00 -4.25 -12.39
CA SER A 82 -14.91 -3.60 -11.08
C SER A 82 -14.28 -4.53 -10.03
N LYS A 83 -14.63 -5.82 -10.02
CA LYS A 83 -13.98 -6.83 -9.15
C LYS A 83 -12.50 -6.97 -9.50
N SER A 84 -12.15 -7.03 -10.78
CA SER A 84 -10.76 -7.12 -11.24
C SER A 84 -9.95 -5.87 -10.86
N GLU A 85 -10.52 -4.68 -11.05
CA GLU A 85 -9.90 -3.42 -10.64
C GLU A 85 -9.76 -3.33 -9.12
N MET A 86 -10.76 -3.74 -8.36
CA MET A 86 -10.71 -3.79 -6.90
C MET A 86 -9.61 -4.74 -6.41
N GLN A 87 -9.49 -5.93 -6.98
CA GLN A 87 -8.41 -6.86 -6.67
C GLN A 87 -7.05 -6.25 -6.96
N LYS A 88 -6.87 -5.63 -8.14
CA LYS A 88 -5.63 -4.96 -8.51
C LYS A 88 -5.28 -3.80 -7.58
N LEU A 89 -6.28 -3.02 -7.14
CA LEU A 89 -6.08 -1.94 -6.18
C LEU A 89 -5.71 -2.46 -4.79
N LEU A 90 -6.30 -3.57 -4.35
CA LEU A 90 -5.96 -4.22 -3.09
C LEU A 90 -4.53 -4.77 -3.13
N GLU A 91 -4.13 -5.46 -4.20
CA GLU A 91 -2.75 -5.93 -4.37
C GLU A 91 -1.75 -4.76 -4.42
N ALA A 92 -2.08 -3.68 -5.14
CA ALA A 92 -1.23 -2.49 -5.19
C ALA A 92 -1.11 -1.83 -3.81
N LYS A 93 -2.20 -1.76 -3.05
CA LYS A 93 -2.22 -1.25 -1.68
C LYS A 93 -1.37 -2.13 -0.77
N GLU A 94 -1.56 -3.45 -0.78
CA GLU A 94 -0.79 -4.38 0.04
C GLU A 94 0.71 -4.33 -0.31
N ALA A 95 1.05 -4.23 -1.60
CA ALA A 95 2.43 -4.06 -2.05
C ALA A 95 3.03 -2.72 -1.58
N ALA A 96 2.24 -1.65 -1.56
CA ALA A 96 2.65 -0.35 -1.04
C ALA A 96 2.85 -0.40 0.49
N GLU A 97 1.93 -0.99 1.23
CA GLU A 97 2.03 -1.17 2.69
C GLU A 97 3.23 -2.04 3.08
N LYS A 98 3.48 -3.15 2.37
CA LYS A 98 4.68 -3.98 2.57
C LYS A 98 5.96 -3.18 2.33
N ARG A 99 6.01 -2.36 1.28
CA ARG A 99 7.17 -1.53 0.97
C ARG A 99 7.36 -0.42 2.02
N ALA A 100 6.28 0.18 2.50
CA ALA A 100 6.31 1.16 3.58
C ALA A 100 6.82 0.53 4.89
N ALA A 101 6.27 -0.61 5.30
CA ALA A 101 6.71 -1.34 6.48
C ALA A 101 8.20 -1.77 6.37
N ALA A 102 8.66 -2.21 5.19
CA ALA A 102 10.06 -2.51 4.95
C ALA A 102 10.97 -1.28 5.08
N ALA A 103 10.53 -0.12 4.59
CA ALA A 103 11.27 1.14 4.71
C ALA A 103 11.32 1.64 6.17
N GLU A 104 10.21 1.53 6.90
CA GLU A 104 10.13 1.90 8.31
C GLU A 104 11.05 1.03 9.17
N THR A 105 11.01 -0.29 8.96
CA THR A 105 11.90 -1.24 9.66
C THR A 105 13.37 -1.00 9.30
N ALA A 106 13.70 -0.74 8.02
CA ALA A 106 15.05 -0.39 7.62
C ALA A 106 15.54 0.92 8.28
N SER A 107 14.67 1.94 8.37
CA SER A 107 14.97 3.20 9.08
C SER A 107 15.16 2.99 10.59
N LEU A 108 14.37 2.13 11.22
CA LEU A 108 14.54 1.76 12.63
C LEU A 108 15.87 1.02 12.84
N LYS A 109 16.21 0.05 11.99
CA LYS A 109 17.49 -0.66 12.03
C LYS A 109 18.66 0.31 11.86
N ALA A 110 18.60 1.20 10.88
CA ALA A 110 19.64 2.21 10.64
C ALA A 110 19.84 3.13 11.85
N ARG A 111 18.75 3.59 12.49
CA ARG A 111 18.83 4.42 13.70
C ARG A 111 19.46 3.68 14.88
N ILE A 112 19.05 2.43 15.11
CA ILE A 112 19.58 1.62 16.22
C ILE A 112 21.04 1.24 15.98
N ALA A 113 21.39 0.84 14.76
CA ALA A 113 22.76 0.59 14.30
C ALA A 113 23.67 1.79 14.54
N ALA A 114 23.26 2.98 14.08
CA ALA A 114 24.03 4.21 14.25
C ALA A 114 24.19 4.60 15.74
N SER A 115 23.15 4.41 16.55
CA SER A 115 23.19 4.71 17.99
C SER A 115 24.12 3.76 18.76
N LYS A 116 24.11 2.46 18.41
CA LYS A 116 24.84 1.41 19.12
C LYS A 116 26.21 1.08 18.50
N GLY A 117 26.53 1.63 17.33
CA GLY A 117 27.77 1.35 16.60
C GLY A 117 27.86 -0.08 16.09
N VAL A 118 26.73 -0.68 15.69
CA VAL A 118 26.62 -2.04 15.16
C VAL A 118 26.19 -1.97 13.69
N ASP A 119 26.67 -2.87 12.85
CA ASP A 119 26.28 -2.93 11.43
C ASP A 119 24.79 -3.30 11.27
N VAL A 120 24.10 -2.62 10.35
CA VAL A 120 22.67 -2.81 10.05
C VAL A 120 22.39 -4.23 9.56
N ASP A 121 23.32 -4.83 8.82
CA ASP A 121 23.17 -6.17 8.23
C ASP A 121 23.16 -7.28 9.29
N LEU A 122 23.71 -7.00 10.48
CA LEU A 122 23.71 -7.94 11.61
C LEU A 122 22.45 -7.82 12.48
N LEU A 123 21.63 -6.78 12.28
CA LEU A 123 20.45 -6.53 13.09
C LEU A 123 19.24 -7.32 12.61
N THR A 124 18.76 -8.19 13.50
CA THR A 124 17.58 -9.02 13.31
C THR A 124 16.37 -8.46 14.05
N GLY A 125 15.19 -8.62 13.47
CA GLY A 125 13.93 -8.18 14.09
C GLY A 125 13.15 -7.24 13.20
N THR A 126 11.88 -7.08 13.55
CA THR A 126 10.91 -6.20 12.88
C THR A 126 10.42 -5.08 13.79
N THR A 127 10.52 -5.27 15.10
CA THR A 127 10.16 -4.25 16.10
C THR A 127 11.39 -3.58 16.69
N GLN A 128 11.20 -2.41 17.27
CA GLN A 128 12.27 -1.65 17.90
C GLN A 128 12.94 -2.46 19.02
N GLU A 129 12.17 -3.18 19.83
CA GLU A 129 12.65 -3.97 20.95
C GLU A 129 13.50 -5.15 20.48
N GLU A 130 13.07 -5.87 19.45
CA GLU A 130 13.82 -6.99 18.86
C GLU A 130 15.15 -6.53 18.27
N ILE A 131 15.12 -5.44 17.50
CA ILE A 131 16.31 -4.87 16.86
C ILE A 131 17.28 -4.36 17.94
N THR A 132 16.76 -3.74 18.99
CA THR A 132 17.54 -3.24 20.13
C THR A 132 18.20 -4.39 20.88
N ALA A 133 17.45 -5.45 21.19
CA ALA A 133 17.96 -6.64 21.87
C ALA A 133 18.99 -7.39 21.02
N SER A 134 18.81 -7.44 19.70
CA SER A 134 19.79 -7.99 18.76
C SER A 134 21.11 -7.21 18.84
N ALA A 135 21.03 -5.89 18.78
CA ALA A 135 22.20 -5.02 18.92
C ALA A 135 22.90 -5.17 20.28
N ASP A 136 22.14 -5.30 21.38
CA ASP A 136 22.71 -5.50 22.72
C ASP A 136 23.43 -6.85 22.83
N ARG A 137 22.87 -7.90 22.24
CA ARG A 137 23.53 -9.21 22.17
C ARG A 137 24.85 -9.14 21.40
N LEU A 138 24.89 -8.38 20.30
CA LEU A 138 26.10 -8.19 19.50
C LEU A 138 27.16 -7.37 20.26
N LEU A 139 26.75 -6.34 21.00
CA LEU A 139 27.65 -5.58 21.87
C LEU A 139 28.21 -6.43 23.00
N ALA A 140 27.36 -7.22 23.66
CA ALA A 140 27.78 -8.15 24.71
C ALA A 140 28.77 -9.20 24.18
N TRP A 141 28.57 -9.69 22.95
CA TRP A 141 29.47 -10.65 22.31
C TRP A 141 30.80 -10.04 21.87
N ARG A 142 30.79 -8.82 21.31
CA ARG A 142 32.00 -8.10 20.88
C ARG A 142 32.97 -7.83 22.05
N GLY A 143 32.44 -7.68 23.27
CA GLY A 143 33.22 -7.26 24.42
C GLY A 143 33.74 -5.82 24.31
N PRO A 144 34.46 -5.32 25.34
CA PRO A 144 35.05 -3.99 25.30
C PRO A 144 36.12 -3.93 24.21
N VAL A 145 35.91 -3.04 23.23
CA VAL A 145 36.95 -2.73 22.24
C VAL A 145 37.91 -1.76 22.86
N THR A 146 39.00 -2.31 23.38
CA THR A 146 40.21 -1.53 23.66
C THR A 146 40.72 -1.05 22.30
N PRO A 147 40.72 0.27 22.02
CA PRO A 147 41.39 0.76 20.82
C PRO A 147 42.84 0.23 20.85
N PRO A 148 43.43 -0.15 19.70
CA PRO A 148 44.84 -0.51 19.68
C PRO A 148 45.58 0.65 20.31
N ALA A 149 46.39 0.36 21.34
CA ALA A 149 47.19 1.38 21.98
C ALA A 149 47.93 2.11 20.87
N SER A 150 47.61 3.39 20.65
CA SER A 150 48.37 4.23 19.74
C SER A 150 49.81 4.11 20.20
N THR A 151 50.68 3.50 19.39
CA THR A 151 52.10 3.52 19.72
C THR A 151 52.45 5.00 19.81
N SER A 152 52.85 5.42 21.01
CA SER A 152 53.32 6.79 21.22
C SER A 152 54.37 7.07 20.16
N SER A 153 54.38 8.29 19.60
CA SER A 153 55.40 8.72 18.64
C SER A 153 56.83 8.48 19.14
N ALA A 154 57.01 8.24 20.46
CA ALA A 154 58.27 7.85 21.08
C ALA A 154 58.79 6.47 20.63
N ASP A 155 57.93 5.53 20.24
CA ASP A 155 58.31 4.17 19.84
C ASP A 155 58.47 4.02 18.32
N ALA A 156 57.99 4.99 17.54
CA ALA A 156 57.94 4.95 16.08
C ALA A 156 59.29 5.22 15.37
N GLY A 157 60.39 5.32 16.13
CA GLY A 157 61.71 5.71 15.60
C GLY A 157 61.74 7.15 15.08
N GLN A 158 62.95 7.64 14.75
CA GLN A 158 63.12 8.96 14.15
C GLN A 158 62.36 8.99 12.82
N ARG A 159 61.28 9.78 12.73
CA ARG A 159 60.59 10.03 11.46
C ARG A 159 61.65 10.54 10.47
N GLY A 160 61.86 9.82 9.37
CA GLY A 160 62.80 10.23 8.33
C GLY A 160 62.53 11.67 7.91
N ASP A 161 63.59 12.41 7.57
CA ASP A 161 63.50 13.81 7.19
C ASP A 161 62.34 14.01 6.22
N ASN A 162 61.40 14.90 6.57
CA ASN A 162 60.31 15.22 5.68
C ASN A 162 60.96 15.76 4.39
N VAL A 163 60.86 14.99 3.31
CA VAL A 163 61.20 15.46 1.95
C VAL A 163 60.09 16.39 1.46
N ALA A 164 59.67 17.32 2.34
CA ALA A 164 58.96 18.50 1.93
C ALA A 164 59.94 19.24 1.03
N GLY A 165 59.51 19.50 -0.21
CA GLY A 165 60.34 20.19 -1.19
C GLY A 165 60.86 21.54 -0.67
N PRO A 166 61.66 22.25 -1.48
CA PRO A 166 62.25 23.53 -1.14
C PRO A 166 61.24 24.45 -0.45
N ARG A 167 61.64 25.07 0.68
CA ARG A 167 60.78 26.00 1.44
C ARG A 167 60.13 26.99 0.47
N GLN A 168 58.81 27.00 0.44
CA GLN A 168 58.04 27.88 -0.42
C GLN A 168 58.14 29.33 0.11
N LEU A 169 58.50 30.27 -0.76
CA LEU A 169 58.51 31.71 -0.46
C LEU A 169 57.09 32.25 -0.53
N THR A 170 56.79 33.28 0.27
CA THR A 170 55.48 33.94 0.26
C THR A 170 55.48 35.20 -0.62
N ARG A 171 54.31 35.81 -0.82
CA ARG A 171 54.17 37.02 -1.65
C ARG A 171 54.90 38.23 -1.04
N GLU A 172 55.03 38.24 0.28
CA GLU A 172 55.76 39.26 1.04
C GLU A 172 57.28 39.14 0.76
N ASP A 173 57.81 37.92 0.76
CA ASP A 173 59.23 37.66 0.48
C ASP A 173 59.62 38.10 -0.94
N LEU A 174 58.73 37.85 -1.92
CA LEU A 174 58.92 38.28 -3.30
C LEU A 174 59.06 39.79 -3.46
N LYS A 175 58.39 40.59 -2.61
CA LYS A 175 58.42 42.06 -2.70
C LYS A 175 59.77 42.64 -2.28
N ALA A 176 60.48 41.94 -1.39
CA ALA A 176 61.81 42.33 -0.94
C ALA A 176 62.95 41.78 -1.84
N MET A 177 62.61 40.92 -2.81
CA MET A 177 63.58 40.27 -3.69
C MET A 177 63.85 41.07 -4.97
N THR A 178 65.10 41.02 -5.41
CA THR A 178 65.51 41.53 -6.72
C THR A 178 65.05 40.58 -7.85
N PRO A 179 64.91 41.06 -9.09
CA PRO A 179 64.53 40.21 -10.23
C PRO A 179 65.45 38.99 -10.43
N ALA A 180 66.75 39.11 -10.13
CA ALA A 180 67.69 38.01 -10.19
C ALA A 180 67.40 36.91 -9.14
N GLN A 181 66.98 37.32 -7.93
CA GLN A 181 66.62 36.39 -6.84
C GLN A 181 65.31 35.68 -7.13
N ILE A 182 64.32 36.36 -7.73
CA ILE A 182 63.06 35.74 -8.16
C ILE A 182 63.31 34.64 -9.21
N ASN A 183 64.18 34.91 -10.19
CA ASN A 183 64.56 33.92 -11.20
C ASN A 183 65.32 32.71 -10.62
N LYS A 184 66.09 32.92 -9.55
CA LYS A 184 66.75 31.84 -8.81
C LYS A 184 65.73 31.01 -8.03
N ALA A 185 64.85 31.65 -7.25
CA ALA A 185 63.79 31.01 -6.48
C ALA A 185 62.83 30.18 -7.36
N ARG A 186 62.57 30.62 -8.59
CA ARG A 186 61.78 29.87 -9.58
C ARG A 186 62.47 28.57 -10.01
N ARG A 187 63.78 28.61 -10.28
CA ARG A 187 64.57 27.41 -10.65
C ARG A 187 64.72 26.46 -9.47
N ASP A 188 64.81 27.02 -8.27
CA ASP A 188 64.94 26.26 -7.03
C ASP A 188 63.58 25.70 -6.54
N GLY A 189 62.47 25.86 -7.29
CA GLY A 189 61.15 25.32 -6.94
C GLY A 189 60.49 25.97 -5.71
N GLN A 190 61.03 27.10 -5.24
CA GLN A 190 60.56 27.82 -4.04
C GLN A 190 59.32 28.68 -4.30
N LEU A 191 58.88 28.81 -5.55
CA LEU A 191 57.71 29.61 -5.94
C LEU A 191 56.52 28.74 -6.40
N ASN A 192 56.62 27.42 -6.29
CA ASN A 192 55.62 26.46 -6.77
C ASN A 192 54.23 26.73 -6.19
N GLN A 193 54.14 27.05 -4.89
CA GLN A 193 52.89 27.38 -4.22
C GLN A 193 52.26 28.70 -4.70
N ILE A 194 53.07 29.71 -5.03
CA ILE A 194 52.59 31.00 -5.58
C ILE A 194 52.19 30.85 -7.05
N MET A 195 52.90 30.00 -7.79
CA MET A 195 52.65 29.72 -9.20
C MET A 195 51.56 28.66 -9.43
N GLY A 196 51.01 28.07 -8.35
CA GLY A 196 49.98 27.03 -8.44
C GLY A 196 50.46 25.71 -9.06
N VAL A 197 51.77 25.47 -9.06
CA VAL A 197 52.38 24.23 -9.55
C VAL A 197 52.50 23.31 -8.33
N SER A 198 51.54 22.41 -8.14
CA SER A 198 51.61 21.33 -7.13
C SER A 198 52.06 20.04 -7.75
#